data_AF-A0AAV3WDT9-F1
#
_entry.id   AF-A0AAV3WDT9-F1
#
_cell.length_a   1.000
_cell.length_b   1.000
_cell.length_c   1.000
_cell.angle_alpha   90.00
_cell.angle_beta   90.00
_cell.angle_gamma   90.00
#
_symmetry.space_group_name_H-M   'P 1'
#
loop_
_entity.id
_entity.type
_entity.pdbx_description
1 polymer ?
#
loop_
_entity_poly.entity_id
_entity_poly.type
_entity_poly.pdbx_seq_one_letter_code
_entity_poly.pdbx_strand_id
1 'polypeptide(L)'
;MDTETIASTVLNEEQLSLDLIEAQYALMNTRDQSNAKSLVILVSGIELAGKGEAVKQLREWVDPRFLYVKADPPHLFNLKQPFWQPYTRFVPAEGQIMVWFGNWYGDLLATAMHASKPLDDTLFDEYVSNMRAFEQDLKNNNVDVLKVWFDLSWKSLQKRLDDMDPSEVHWHKLHGLDWRNKKQYDTLQKLRTRFTDDWQIIDGEDEDLRNHNFAQAILTSLRHCPEHEKKAALKWQQAPIPDILTQFEVPQAEDANYKSELKKLTKQVADAMRCDDRKVVIAFEGMDAAGKGGAIKRIVKKLDPREYEIHTIAAPEKYELRRPYLWRFWSKLQSDDITIFDRTWYGRVLVERVEGFATEVEWQRAYAEINRFEKNLSNSQTVLIKFWLAIDKDEQAARFKARESTPHKRFKITEEDWRNRDKWDDYLKAAADMFAHTDTGYAPWYIISTNDKQQARIEVLRAILKQLKADRDTD
;
A
#
# COMPACT_ATOMS: atom_id res chain seq x y z
N MET A 1 29.39 -37.33 -20.79
CA MET A 1 29.24 -37.04 -19.35
C MET A 1 29.39 -38.37 -18.64
N ASP A 2 30.38 -38.47 -17.76
CA ASP A 2 30.70 -39.73 -17.06
C ASP A 2 29.68 -40.00 -15.95
N THR A 3 29.45 -41.28 -15.64
CA THR A 3 28.42 -41.77 -14.70
C THR A 3 28.60 -41.24 -13.28
N GLU A 4 29.83 -40.93 -12.85
CA GLU A 4 30.10 -40.29 -11.56
C GLU A 4 29.64 -38.83 -11.50
N THR A 5 29.79 -38.07 -12.60
CA THR A 5 29.30 -36.69 -12.67
C THR A 5 27.78 -36.67 -12.62
N ILE A 6 27.12 -37.56 -13.35
CA ILE A 6 25.65 -37.68 -13.36
C ILE A 6 25.12 -38.04 -11.97
N ALA A 7 25.74 -39.02 -11.28
CA ALA A 7 25.34 -39.39 -9.92
C ALA A 7 25.53 -38.23 -8.92
N SER A 8 26.63 -37.47 -9.03
CA SER A 8 26.89 -36.32 -8.16
C SER A 8 25.91 -35.15 -8.38
N THR A 9 25.51 -34.91 -9.63
CA THR A 9 24.53 -33.86 -9.97
C THR A 9 23.13 -34.25 -9.51
N VAL A 10 22.72 -35.50 -9.71
CA VAL A 10 21.41 -36.02 -9.25
C VAL A 10 21.31 -36.00 -7.72
N LEU A 11 22.36 -36.41 -7.00
CA LEU A 11 22.41 -36.33 -5.53
C LEU A 11 22.34 -34.88 -5.02
N ASN A 12 22.87 -33.90 -5.77
CA ASN A 12 22.79 -32.49 -5.43
C ASN A 12 21.38 -31.91 -5.66
N GLU A 13 20.70 -32.32 -6.73
CA GLU A 13 19.32 -31.90 -7.02
C GLU A 13 18.30 -32.46 -6.02
N GLU A 14 18.40 -33.75 -5.67
CA GLU A 14 17.51 -34.36 -4.66
C GLU A 14 17.67 -33.68 -3.30
N GLN A 15 18.91 -33.39 -2.89
CA GLN A 15 19.19 -32.67 -1.65
C GLN A 15 18.67 -31.23 -1.70
N LEU A 16 18.85 -30.52 -2.81
CA LEU A 16 18.34 -29.15 -2.98
C LEU A 16 16.80 -29.11 -2.91
N SER A 17 16.13 -30.06 -3.53
CA SER A 17 14.68 -30.23 -3.48
C SER A 17 14.20 -30.50 -2.04
N LEU A 18 14.85 -31.42 -1.33
CA LEU A 18 14.55 -31.69 0.08
C LEU A 18 14.72 -30.43 0.95
N ASP A 19 15.85 -29.74 0.82
CA ASP A 19 16.16 -28.51 1.55
C ASP A 19 15.12 -27.41 1.29
N LEU A 20 14.68 -27.27 0.04
CA LEU A 20 13.64 -26.32 -0.37
C LEU A 20 12.28 -26.66 0.26
N ILE A 21 11.89 -27.92 0.24
CA ILE A 21 10.63 -28.39 0.86
C ILE A 21 10.69 -28.12 2.37
N GLU A 22 11.77 -28.49 3.05
CA GLU A 22 11.91 -28.22 4.48
C GLU A 22 11.82 -26.73 4.80
N ALA A 23 12.49 -25.88 4.02
CA ALA A 23 12.44 -24.43 4.19
C ALA A 23 11.05 -23.84 3.89
N GLN A 24 10.33 -24.36 2.88
CA GLN A 24 8.97 -23.96 2.55
C GLN A 24 7.99 -24.31 3.69
N TYR A 25 8.08 -25.52 4.23
CA TYR A 25 7.26 -25.94 5.36
C TYR A 25 7.60 -25.17 6.63
N ALA A 26 8.88 -24.86 6.86
CA ALA A 26 9.30 -23.99 7.96
C ALA A 26 8.63 -22.60 7.87
N LEU A 27 8.65 -21.96 6.69
CA LEU A 27 7.97 -20.69 6.45
C LEU A 27 6.45 -20.81 6.67
N MET A 28 5.81 -21.84 6.10
CA MET A 28 4.38 -22.07 6.25
C MET A 28 3.97 -22.21 7.73
N ASN A 29 4.78 -22.92 8.52
CA ASN A 29 4.54 -23.16 9.94
C ASN A 29 4.71 -21.89 10.80
N THR A 30 5.31 -20.81 10.27
CA THR A 30 5.34 -19.51 10.96
C THR A 30 3.99 -18.79 10.94
N ARG A 31 3.03 -19.24 10.14
CA ARG A 31 1.70 -18.63 10.03
C ARG A 31 1.03 -18.49 11.41
N ASP A 32 0.44 -17.32 11.67
CA ASP A 32 -0.25 -17.00 12.92
C ASP A 32 0.68 -17.06 14.16
N GLN A 33 2.01 -17.09 13.99
CA GLN A 33 3.03 -17.03 15.05
C GLN A 33 3.67 -15.65 15.16
N SER A 34 4.35 -15.37 16.28
CA SER A 34 5.05 -14.09 16.50
C SER A 34 6.24 -13.83 15.55
N ASN A 35 6.67 -14.84 14.81
CA ASN A 35 7.72 -14.79 13.80
C ASN A 35 7.17 -15.06 12.39
N ALA A 36 5.86 -14.85 12.18
CA ALA A 36 5.21 -15.04 10.90
C ALA A 36 5.87 -14.19 9.81
N LYS A 37 6.18 -14.82 8.67
CA LYS A 37 6.80 -14.16 7.51
C LYS A 37 6.15 -14.64 6.22
N SER A 38 6.41 -13.92 5.14
CA SER A 38 6.02 -14.33 3.78
C SER A 38 7.09 -13.90 2.79
N LEU A 39 7.06 -14.48 1.59
CA LEU A 39 8.06 -14.23 0.56
C LEU A 39 7.39 -13.85 -0.77
N VAL A 40 7.83 -12.74 -1.35
CA VAL A 40 7.56 -12.37 -2.73
C VAL A 40 8.83 -12.59 -3.55
N ILE A 41 8.70 -13.28 -4.68
CA ILE A 41 9.79 -13.52 -5.63
C ILE A 41 9.46 -12.75 -6.91
N LEU A 42 10.19 -11.65 -7.15
CA LEU A 42 10.09 -10.87 -8.37
C LEU A 42 10.93 -11.54 -9.47
N VAL A 43 10.26 -12.08 -10.49
CA VAL A 43 10.90 -12.71 -11.64
C VAL A 43 10.85 -11.77 -12.82
N SER A 44 12.02 -11.25 -13.20
CA SER A 44 12.23 -10.38 -14.36
C SER A 44 13.38 -10.92 -15.20
N GLY A 45 13.55 -10.42 -16.43
CA GLY A 45 14.64 -10.88 -17.29
C GLY A 45 14.36 -10.78 -18.77
N ILE A 46 15.40 -11.08 -19.54
CA ILE A 46 15.35 -11.19 -21.00
C ILE A 46 14.33 -12.27 -21.40
N GLU A 47 13.64 -12.05 -22.51
CA GLU A 47 12.72 -13.03 -23.05
C GLU A 47 13.46 -14.29 -23.49
N LEU A 48 12.84 -15.47 -23.37
CA LEU A 48 13.48 -16.77 -23.63
C LEU A 48 14.72 -17.08 -22.78
N ALA A 49 15.00 -16.31 -21.71
CA ALA A 49 16.07 -16.61 -20.77
C ALA A 49 15.75 -17.77 -19.80
N GLY A 50 14.58 -18.41 -19.94
CA GLY A 50 14.20 -19.54 -19.11
C GLY A 50 13.40 -19.21 -17.86
N LYS A 51 12.78 -18.02 -17.79
CA LYS A 51 12.04 -17.54 -16.60
C LYS A 51 10.89 -18.49 -16.22
N GLY A 52 10.09 -18.87 -17.22
CA GLY A 52 8.91 -19.73 -17.00
C GLY A 52 9.30 -21.16 -16.70
N GLU A 53 10.31 -21.65 -17.40
CA GLU A 53 10.90 -22.98 -17.27
C GLU A 53 11.53 -23.17 -15.89
N ALA A 54 12.26 -22.17 -15.38
CA ALA A 54 12.82 -22.20 -14.04
C ALA A 54 11.74 -22.23 -12.94
N VAL A 55 10.65 -21.47 -13.11
CA VAL A 55 9.52 -21.52 -12.17
C VAL A 55 8.75 -22.84 -12.28
N LYS A 56 8.66 -23.42 -13.48
CA LYS A 56 8.09 -24.75 -13.68
C LYS A 56 8.94 -25.82 -12.99
N GLN A 57 10.26 -25.78 -13.14
CA GLN A 57 11.17 -26.69 -12.46
C GLN A 57 11.11 -26.53 -10.94
N LEU A 58 11.06 -25.29 -10.45
CA LEU A 58 10.87 -25.01 -9.03
C LEU A 58 9.60 -25.68 -8.48
N ARG A 59 8.48 -25.66 -9.23
CA ARG A 59 7.23 -26.32 -8.83
C ARG A 59 7.34 -27.83 -8.69
N GLU A 60 8.30 -28.47 -9.35
CA GLU A 60 8.61 -29.89 -9.19
C GLU A 60 9.49 -30.15 -7.97
N TRP A 61 10.33 -29.16 -7.58
CA TRP A 61 11.22 -29.26 -6.42
C TRP A 61 10.60 -28.77 -5.09
N VAL A 62 9.48 -28.06 -5.12
CA VAL A 62 8.74 -27.64 -3.92
C VAL A 62 7.33 -28.24 -3.91
N ASP A 63 6.62 -28.09 -2.80
CA ASP A 63 5.18 -28.37 -2.78
C ASP A 63 4.42 -27.26 -3.52
N PRO A 64 3.79 -27.54 -4.68
CA PRO A 64 3.14 -26.52 -5.49
C PRO A 64 1.88 -25.94 -4.83
N ARG A 65 1.36 -26.58 -3.77
CA ARG A 65 0.20 -26.08 -3.02
C ARG A 65 0.52 -24.81 -2.21
N PHE A 66 1.80 -24.61 -1.90
CA PHE A 66 2.28 -23.46 -1.12
C PHE A 66 3.14 -22.49 -1.94
N LEU A 67 3.19 -22.68 -3.27
CA LEU A 67 3.85 -21.78 -4.22
C LEU A 67 2.81 -21.16 -5.16
N TYR A 68 2.45 -19.91 -4.89
CA TYR A 68 1.51 -19.17 -5.73
C TYR A 68 2.27 -18.43 -6.84
N VAL A 69 1.65 -18.33 -8.02
CA VAL A 69 2.24 -17.62 -9.17
C VAL A 69 1.22 -16.64 -9.70
N LYS A 70 1.64 -15.38 -9.83
CA LYS A 70 0.92 -14.31 -10.53
C LYS A 70 1.71 -13.99 -11.78
N ALA A 71 1.02 -14.01 -12.93
CA ALA A 71 1.59 -13.62 -14.21
C ALA A 71 0.54 -12.84 -15.00
N ASP A 72 0.81 -11.56 -15.24
CA ASP A 72 -0.04 -10.71 -16.07
C ASP A 72 0.84 -9.99 -17.11
N PRO A 73 0.27 -9.54 -18.24
CA PRO A 73 0.93 -8.59 -19.12
C PRO A 73 1.35 -7.32 -18.36
N PRO A 74 2.38 -6.59 -18.85
CA PRO A 74 2.81 -5.36 -18.22
C PRO A 74 1.70 -4.31 -18.16
N HIS A 75 1.57 -3.65 -17.02
CA HIS A 75 0.67 -2.53 -16.81
C HIS A 75 1.45 -1.24 -16.99
N LEU A 76 1.26 -0.55 -18.13
CA LEU A 76 1.93 0.72 -18.36
C LEU A 76 1.54 1.75 -17.28
N PHE A 77 2.54 2.45 -16.75
CA PHE A 77 2.28 3.47 -15.74
C PHE A 77 1.43 4.60 -16.29
N ASN A 78 0.50 5.05 -15.48
CA ASN A 78 -0.38 6.17 -15.78
C ASN A 78 -0.51 7.08 -14.56
N LEU A 79 -1.04 8.27 -14.80
CA LEU A 79 -1.13 9.30 -13.76
C LEU A 79 -2.26 9.06 -12.75
N LYS A 80 -3.12 8.04 -12.92
CA LYS A 80 -4.33 7.81 -12.10
C LYS A 80 -4.21 6.67 -11.08
N GLN A 81 -3.10 5.96 -11.08
CA GLN A 81 -2.85 4.88 -10.13
C GLN A 81 -1.37 4.81 -9.71
N PRO A 82 -1.07 4.56 -8.42
CA PRO A 82 0.28 4.24 -7.98
C PRO A 82 0.78 2.93 -8.56
N PHE A 83 2.10 2.78 -8.71
CA PHE A 83 2.70 1.57 -9.29
C PHE A 83 2.36 0.28 -8.51
N TRP A 84 2.19 0.36 -7.18
CA TRP A 84 1.87 -0.79 -6.33
C TRP A 84 0.40 -1.21 -6.41
N GLN A 85 -0.48 -0.34 -6.92
CA GLN A 85 -1.92 -0.53 -6.84
C GLN A 85 -2.40 -1.84 -7.50
N PRO A 86 -1.97 -2.20 -8.72
CA PRO A 86 -2.35 -3.47 -9.38
C PRO A 86 -1.91 -4.72 -8.60
N TYR A 87 -0.87 -4.60 -7.78
CA TYR A 87 -0.25 -5.73 -7.06
C TYR A 87 -0.90 -5.99 -5.70
N THR A 88 -1.70 -5.05 -5.20
CA THR A 88 -2.26 -5.09 -3.84
C THR A 88 -2.92 -6.43 -3.51
N ARG A 89 -3.74 -6.97 -4.41
CA ARG A 89 -4.47 -8.24 -4.17
C ARG A 89 -3.57 -9.47 -4.07
N PHE A 90 -2.35 -9.37 -4.59
CA PHE A 90 -1.40 -10.47 -4.67
C PHE A 90 -0.33 -10.43 -3.59
N VAL A 91 -0.30 -9.39 -2.75
CA VAL A 91 0.59 -9.32 -1.59
C VAL A 91 0.32 -10.56 -0.71
N PRO A 92 1.35 -11.39 -0.44
CA PRO A 92 1.17 -12.67 0.22
C PRO A 92 0.71 -12.47 1.66
N ALA A 93 -0.06 -13.44 2.15
CA ALA A 93 -0.30 -13.59 3.58
C ALA A 93 0.89 -14.27 4.26
N GLU A 94 0.98 -14.16 5.58
CA GLU A 94 1.86 -14.96 6.43
C GLU A 94 1.86 -16.45 6.03
N GLY A 95 3.06 -17.00 5.88
CA GLY A 95 3.36 -18.37 5.47
C GLY A 95 3.26 -18.63 3.96
N GLN A 96 2.96 -17.62 3.14
CA GLN A 96 2.85 -17.79 1.68
C GLN A 96 4.12 -17.39 0.94
N ILE A 97 4.39 -18.12 -0.15
CA ILE A 97 5.39 -17.78 -1.16
C ILE A 97 4.66 -17.41 -2.45
N MET A 98 4.98 -16.25 -3.01
CA MET A 98 4.32 -15.71 -4.18
C MET A 98 5.34 -15.28 -5.24
N VAL A 99 5.30 -15.91 -6.42
CA VAL A 99 6.13 -15.58 -7.57
C VAL A 99 5.40 -14.61 -8.48
N TRP A 100 6.02 -13.48 -8.81
CA TRP A 100 5.45 -12.44 -9.65
C TRP A 100 6.23 -12.28 -10.96
N PHE A 101 5.60 -12.70 -12.05
CA PHE A 101 5.91 -12.26 -13.40
C PHE A 101 5.16 -10.97 -13.72
N GLY A 102 5.73 -10.14 -14.60
CA GLY A 102 5.12 -8.84 -14.93
C GLY A 102 4.89 -8.04 -13.65
N ASN A 103 5.98 -7.85 -12.89
CA ASN A 103 6.02 -7.06 -11.67
C ASN A 103 6.31 -5.58 -11.99
N TRP A 104 6.32 -4.72 -10.96
CA TRP A 104 6.47 -3.26 -11.13
C TRP A 104 7.75 -2.83 -11.84
N TYR A 105 8.82 -3.63 -11.83
CA TYR A 105 10.01 -3.35 -12.63
C TYR A 105 9.82 -3.71 -14.11
N GLY A 106 9.09 -4.79 -14.39
CA GLY A 106 8.64 -5.12 -15.74
C GLY A 106 7.76 -4.02 -16.32
N ASP A 107 6.83 -3.50 -15.52
CA ASP A 107 5.97 -2.36 -15.89
C ASP A 107 6.78 -1.09 -16.16
N LEU A 108 7.79 -0.80 -15.32
CA LEU A 108 8.68 0.35 -15.49
C LEU A 108 9.48 0.25 -16.80
N LEU A 109 10.08 -0.92 -17.07
CA LEU A 109 10.81 -1.15 -18.31
C LEU A 109 9.89 -1.04 -19.54
N ALA A 110 8.72 -1.66 -19.49
CA ALA A 110 7.73 -1.58 -20.57
C ALA A 110 7.28 -0.13 -20.82
N THR A 111 7.06 0.65 -19.75
CA THR A 111 6.69 2.06 -19.83
C THR A 111 7.83 2.89 -20.43
N ALA A 112 9.07 2.70 -19.97
CA ALA A 112 10.23 3.45 -20.46
C ALA A 112 10.53 3.19 -21.95
N MET A 113 10.23 1.98 -22.41
CA MET A 113 10.48 1.56 -23.78
C MET A 113 9.31 1.81 -24.74
N HIS A 114 8.16 2.27 -24.24
CA HIS A 114 6.99 2.54 -25.08
C HIS A 114 7.23 3.76 -25.99
N ALA A 115 7.17 3.54 -27.29
CA ALA A 115 7.64 4.49 -28.31
C ALA A 115 6.91 5.85 -28.35
N SER A 116 5.70 5.96 -27.79
CA SER A 116 4.91 7.19 -27.88
C SER A 116 5.35 8.28 -26.90
N LYS A 117 5.91 7.92 -25.72
CA LYS A 117 6.42 8.86 -24.70
C LYS A 117 7.44 8.15 -23.78
N PRO A 118 8.75 8.19 -24.09
CA PRO A 118 9.74 7.62 -23.21
C PRO A 118 9.77 8.34 -21.86
N LEU A 119 9.91 7.58 -20.77
CA LEU A 119 10.21 8.14 -19.46
C LEU A 119 11.57 8.83 -19.50
N ASP A 120 11.67 10.03 -18.93
CA ASP A 120 12.97 10.66 -18.74
C ASP A 120 13.78 9.92 -17.66
N ASP A 121 15.10 10.10 -17.71
CA ASP A 121 16.04 9.42 -16.82
C ASP A 121 15.80 9.74 -15.34
N THR A 122 15.37 10.96 -15.02
CA THR A 122 15.14 11.41 -13.63
C THR A 122 13.91 10.74 -13.05
N LEU A 123 12.82 10.72 -13.80
CA LEU A 123 11.56 10.10 -13.42
C LEU A 123 11.71 8.58 -13.31
N PHE A 124 12.52 7.97 -14.18
CA PHE A 124 12.87 6.55 -14.07
C PHE A 124 13.53 6.25 -12.71
N ASP A 125 14.55 7.03 -12.31
CA ASP A 125 15.23 6.83 -11.04
C ASP A 125 14.32 7.12 -9.83
N GLU A 126 13.40 8.09 -9.95
CA GLU A 126 12.39 8.37 -8.93
C GLU A 126 11.47 7.15 -8.72
N TYR A 127 11.00 6.50 -9.80
CA TYR A 127 10.23 5.27 -9.70
C TYR A 127 11.04 4.15 -9.02
N VAL A 128 12.30 3.96 -9.39
CA VAL A 128 13.18 2.95 -8.76
C VAL A 128 13.33 3.22 -7.26
N SER A 129 13.54 4.47 -6.86
CA SER A 129 13.63 4.87 -5.45
C SER A 129 12.33 4.59 -4.70
N ASN A 130 11.18 4.93 -5.28
CA ASN A 130 9.87 4.67 -4.69
C ASN A 130 9.58 3.17 -4.57
N MET A 131 9.99 2.35 -5.54
CA MET A 131 9.86 0.88 -5.48
C MET A 131 10.70 0.30 -4.34
N ARG A 132 11.95 0.73 -4.20
CA ARG A 132 12.83 0.29 -3.10
C ARG A 132 12.27 0.67 -1.73
N ALA A 133 11.73 1.87 -1.61
CA ALA A 133 11.07 2.30 -0.38
C ALA A 133 9.84 1.44 -0.06
N PHE A 134 9.03 1.10 -1.06
CA PHE A 134 7.88 0.20 -0.89
C PHE A 134 8.30 -1.24 -0.53
N GLU A 135 9.37 -1.75 -1.14
CA GLU A 135 9.96 -3.04 -0.77
C GLU A 135 10.45 -3.05 0.67
N GLN A 136 11.05 -1.94 1.12
CA GLN A 136 11.43 -1.79 2.52
C GLN A 136 10.21 -1.75 3.44
N ASP A 137 9.11 -1.12 3.03
CA ASP A 137 7.86 -1.11 3.79
C ASP A 137 7.25 -2.52 3.88
N LEU A 138 7.32 -3.31 2.80
CA LEU A 138 6.94 -4.73 2.81
C LEU A 138 7.82 -5.54 3.79
N LYS A 139 9.14 -5.38 3.72
CA LYS A 139 10.09 -6.05 4.62
C LYS A 139 9.88 -5.68 6.08
N ASN A 140 9.63 -4.41 6.36
CA ASN A 140 9.27 -3.91 7.68
C ASN A 140 8.02 -4.63 8.21
N ASN A 141 7.07 -4.94 7.32
CA ASN A 141 5.81 -5.60 7.63
C ASN A 141 5.82 -7.11 7.31
N ASN A 142 6.96 -7.78 7.53
CA ASN A 142 7.12 -9.24 7.49
C ASN A 142 6.91 -9.90 6.11
N VAL A 143 7.11 -9.14 5.03
CA VAL A 143 7.10 -9.65 3.65
C VAL A 143 8.50 -9.46 3.05
N ASP A 144 9.27 -10.54 2.92
CA ASP A 144 10.56 -10.49 2.25
C ASP A 144 10.40 -10.42 0.73
N VAL A 145 11.36 -9.78 0.06
CA VAL A 145 11.34 -9.54 -1.39
C VAL A 145 12.65 -10.05 -1.99
N LEU A 146 12.57 -11.19 -2.68
CA LEU A 146 13.64 -11.73 -3.49
C LEU A 146 13.50 -11.24 -4.93
N LYS A 147 14.58 -10.71 -5.51
CA LYS A 147 14.59 -10.12 -6.84
C LYS A 147 15.55 -10.87 -7.74
N VAL A 148 15.02 -11.46 -8.80
CA VAL A 148 15.78 -12.33 -9.72
C VAL A 148 15.66 -11.81 -11.14
N TRP A 149 16.81 -11.58 -11.78
CA TRP A 149 16.91 -11.21 -13.18
C TRP A 149 17.52 -12.35 -13.98
N PHE A 150 16.76 -12.91 -14.92
CA PHE A 150 17.27 -13.88 -15.88
C PHE A 150 17.92 -13.15 -17.06
N ASP A 151 19.22 -13.32 -17.23
CA ASP A 151 20.00 -12.73 -18.30
C ASP A 151 20.22 -13.71 -19.44
N LEU A 152 20.38 -13.19 -20.66
CA LEU A 152 20.69 -14.00 -21.83
C LEU A 152 21.43 -13.14 -22.84
N SER A 153 22.49 -13.68 -23.45
CA SER A 153 23.24 -12.93 -24.45
C SER A 153 22.38 -12.67 -25.70
N TRP A 154 22.64 -11.56 -26.40
CA TRP A 154 21.98 -11.25 -27.67
C TRP A 154 22.08 -12.40 -28.68
N LYS A 155 23.24 -13.05 -28.76
CA LYS A 155 23.49 -14.14 -29.70
C LYS A 155 22.60 -15.34 -29.39
N SER A 156 22.51 -15.74 -28.12
CA SER A 156 21.69 -16.87 -27.70
C SER A 156 20.20 -16.56 -27.77
N LEU A 157 19.80 -15.31 -27.47
CA LEU A 157 18.43 -14.84 -27.70
C LEU A 157 18.03 -14.99 -29.17
N GLN A 158 18.84 -14.51 -30.12
CA GLN A 158 18.52 -14.64 -31.55
C GLN A 158 18.44 -16.11 -31.97
N LYS A 159 19.38 -16.95 -31.52
CA LYS A 159 19.34 -18.39 -31.80
C LYS A 159 18.04 -19.03 -31.30
N ARG A 160 17.63 -18.75 -30.07
CA ARG A 160 16.38 -19.27 -29.49
C ARG A 160 15.14 -18.75 -30.23
N LEU A 161 15.16 -17.50 -30.71
CA LEU A 161 14.08 -16.93 -31.53
C LEU A 161 13.97 -17.58 -32.92
N ASP A 162 15.08 -18.07 -33.47
CA ASP A 162 15.12 -18.77 -34.77
C ASP A 162 14.63 -20.23 -34.64
N ASP A 163 14.92 -20.88 -33.51
CA ASP A 163 14.52 -22.26 -33.20
C ASP A 163 13.08 -22.38 -32.65
N MET A 164 12.38 -21.26 -32.47
CA MET A 164 11.06 -21.19 -31.82
C MET A 164 9.93 -21.76 -32.70
N ASP A 165 9.03 -22.51 -32.10
CA ASP A 165 7.87 -23.06 -32.81
C ASP A 165 6.96 -21.91 -33.33
N PRO A 166 6.54 -21.94 -34.62
CA PRO A 166 5.65 -20.92 -35.18
C PRO A 166 4.35 -20.67 -34.40
N SER A 167 3.83 -21.69 -33.71
CA SER A 167 2.65 -21.60 -32.85
C SER A 167 2.90 -20.86 -31.54
N GLU A 168 4.16 -20.77 -31.09
CA GLU A 168 4.57 -20.08 -29.87
C GLU A 168 4.93 -18.61 -30.10
N VAL A 169 5.25 -18.23 -31.35
CA VAL A 169 5.63 -16.86 -31.75
C VAL A 169 4.63 -15.79 -31.26
N HIS A 170 3.33 -16.11 -31.19
CA HIS A 170 2.30 -15.19 -30.74
C HIS A 170 2.44 -14.83 -29.24
N TRP A 171 2.91 -15.77 -28.41
CA TRP A 171 3.04 -15.60 -26.97
C TRP A 171 4.25 -14.73 -26.61
N HIS A 172 5.32 -14.73 -27.41
CA HIS A 172 6.52 -13.93 -27.16
C HIS A 172 6.44 -12.46 -27.66
N LYS A 173 5.27 -12.05 -28.17
CA LYS A 173 4.95 -10.64 -28.45
C LYS A 173 4.31 -9.91 -27.26
N LEU A 174 4.00 -10.62 -26.16
CA LEU A 174 3.14 -10.11 -25.07
C LEU A 174 3.73 -8.97 -24.22
N HIS A 175 5.00 -8.60 -24.42
CA HIS A 175 5.66 -7.56 -23.63
C HIS A 175 5.92 -6.26 -24.40
N GLY A 176 5.35 -6.11 -25.61
CA GLY A 176 5.41 -4.86 -26.38
C GLY A 176 6.78 -4.50 -26.94
N LEU A 177 7.79 -5.36 -26.74
CA LEU A 177 9.15 -5.19 -27.23
C LEU A 177 9.42 -6.11 -28.41
N ASP A 178 10.18 -5.60 -29.37
CA ASP A 178 10.71 -6.36 -30.50
C ASP A 178 12.10 -6.91 -30.14
N TRP A 179 12.14 -8.17 -29.72
CA TRP A 179 13.38 -8.87 -29.35
C TRP A 179 14.29 -9.20 -30.55
N ARG A 180 13.87 -8.91 -31.80
CA ARG A 180 14.75 -8.92 -32.98
C ARG A 180 15.43 -7.56 -33.21
N ASN A 181 15.05 -6.53 -32.45
CA ASN A 181 15.67 -5.21 -32.53
C ASN A 181 16.80 -5.05 -31.52
N LYS A 182 18.05 -5.10 -32.01
CA LYS A 182 19.26 -4.95 -31.17
C LYS A 182 19.27 -3.65 -30.37
N LYS A 183 18.77 -2.54 -30.94
CA LYS A 183 18.72 -1.25 -30.24
C LYS A 183 17.78 -1.29 -29.04
N GLN A 184 16.66 -2.01 -29.13
CA GLN A 184 15.75 -2.18 -27.99
C GLN A 184 16.38 -3.06 -26.92
N TYR A 185 17.04 -4.15 -27.30
CA TYR A 185 17.81 -4.99 -26.37
C TYR A 185 18.91 -4.18 -25.64
N ASP A 186 19.74 -3.43 -26.37
CA ASP A 186 20.82 -2.62 -25.79
C ASP A 186 20.26 -1.52 -24.85
N THR A 187 19.13 -0.90 -25.23
CA THR A 187 18.43 0.07 -24.39
C THR A 187 17.92 -0.56 -23.10
N LEU A 188 17.29 -1.74 -23.18
CA LEU A 188 16.79 -2.47 -22.02
C LEU A 188 17.94 -2.85 -21.08
N GLN A 189 19.04 -3.38 -21.62
CA GLN A 189 20.22 -3.71 -20.81
C GLN A 189 20.80 -2.47 -20.12
N LYS A 190 20.83 -1.31 -20.79
CA LYS A 190 21.24 -0.04 -20.18
C LYS A 190 20.28 0.41 -19.06
N LEU A 191 18.97 0.28 -19.25
CA LEU A 191 17.99 0.66 -18.22
C LEU A 191 18.05 -0.28 -17.01
N ARG A 192 18.26 -1.58 -17.26
CA ARG A 192 18.39 -2.61 -16.21
C ARG A 192 19.47 -2.24 -15.18
N THR A 193 20.64 -1.78 -15.62
CA THR A 193 21.77 -1.54 -14.71
C THR A 193 21.48 -0.49 -13.64
N ARG A 194 20.43 0.34 -13.83
CA ARG A 194 20.03 1.39 -12.89
C ARG A 194 19.34 0.87 -11.63
N PHE A 195 18.81 -0.34 -11.65
CA PHE A 195 18.05 -0.89 -10.52
C PHE A 195 18.47 -2.30 -10.09
N THR A 196 19.48 -2.88 -10.73
CA THR A 196 19.88 -4.29 -10.52
C THR A 196 21.08 -4.53 -9.60
N ASP A 197 21.57 -3.50 -8.91
CA ASP A 197 22.64 -3.60 -7.90
C ASP A 197 22.28 -4.54 -6.74
N ASP A 198 21.00 -4.66 -6.39
CA ASP A 198 20.50 -5.54 -5.33
C ASP A 198 19.68 -6.73 -5.87
N TRP A 199 19.90 -7.09 -7.14
CA TRP A 199 19.25 -8.23 -7.79
C TRP A 199 20.19 -9.41 -7.94
N GLN A 200 19.64 -10.61 -7.87
CA GLN A 200 20.36 -11.81 -8.25
C GLN A 200 20.26 -11.99 -9.76
N ILE A 201 21.40 -11.88 -10.45
CA ILE A 201 21.49 -12.10 -11.89
C ILE A 201 21.75 -13.58 -12.14
N ILE A 202 20.84 -14.25 -12.84
CA ILE A 202 20.94 -15.66 -13.21
C ILE A 202 21.19 -15.74 -14.71
N ASP A 203 22.28 -16.40 -15.08
CA ASP A 203 22.59 -16.71 -16.47
C ASP A 203 21.62 -17.77 -17.01
N GLY A 204 20.93 -17.44 -18.10
CA GLY A 204 19.97 -18.31 -18.76
C GLY A 204 20.56 -19.18 -19.88
N GLU A 205 21.87 -19.15 -20.13
CA GLU A 205 22.55 -19.89 -21.20
C GLU A 205 22.45 -21.42 -21.00
N ASP A 206 22.69 -21.91 -19.78
CA ASP A 206 22.61 -23.33 -19.40
C ASP A 206 21.35 -23.59 -18.55
N GLU A 207 20.54 -24.57 -18.95
CA GLU A 207 19.24 -24.84 -18.33
C GLU A 207 19.36 -25.37 -16.90
N ASP A 208 20.23 -26.34 -16.68
CA ASP A 208 20.39 -27.02 -15.39
C ASP A 208 20.98 -26.05 -14.36
N LEU A 209 22.03 -25.31 -14.75
CA LEU A 209 22.65 -24.29 -13.91
C LEU A 209 21.70 -23.13 -13.61
N ARG A 210 20.91 -22.67 -14.59
CA ARG A 210 19.88 -21.64 -14.39
C ARG A 210 18.86 -22.09 -13.34
N ASN A 211 18.33 -23.31 -13.48
CA ASN A 211 17.33 -23.86 -12.57
C ASN A 211 17.91 -24.02 -11.16
N HIS A 212 19.10 -24.62 -11.05
CA HIS A 212 19.81 -24.80 -9.79
C HIS A 212 20.09 -23.47 -9.08
N ASN A 213 20.62 -22.47 -9.79
CA ASN A 213 20.90 -21.15 -9.23
C ASN A 213 19.62 -20.44 -8.75
N PHE A 214 18.52 -20.59 -9.49
CA PHE A 214 17.22 -20.00 -9.10
C PHE A 214 16.64 -20.67 -7.85
N ALA A 215 16.75 -21.98 -7.74
CA ALA A 215 16.37 -22.71 -6.53
C ALA A 215 17.25 -22.34 -5.34
N GLN A 216 18.57 -22.26 -5.53
CA GLN A 216 19.52 -21.90 -4.48
C GLN A 216 19.28 -20.46 -3.97
N ALA A 217 18.94 -19.53 -4.87
CA ALA A 217 18.53 -18.17 -4.54
C ALA A 217 17.35 -18.15 -3.56
N ILE A 218 16.31 -18.93 -3.88
CA ILE A 218 15.08 -19.04 -3.08
C ILE A 218 15.38 -19.71 -1.74
N LEU A 219 16.11 -20.82 -1.74
CA LEU A 219 16.51 -21.51 -0.52
C LEU A 219 17.30 -20.59 0.41
N THR A 220 18.22 -19.80 -0.14
CA THR A 220 19.00 -18.83 0.62
C THR A 220 18.10 -17.77 1.26
N SER A 221 17.14 -17.22 0.50
CA SER A 221 16.16 -16.25 1.01
C SER A 221 15.28 -16.88 2.11
N LEU A 222 14.75 -18.09 1.90
CA LEU A 222 13.93 -18.79 2.90
C LEU A 222 14.69 -19.06 4.20
N ARG A 223 15.97 -19.44 4.12
CA ARG A 223 16.83 -19.70 5.29
C ARG A 223 17.25 -18.42 6.02
N HIS A 224 17.41 -17.31 5.31
CA HIS A 224 17.93 -16.05 5.85
C HIS A 224 16.89 -14.93 5.91
N CYS A 225 15.60 -15.26 5.90
CA CYS A 225 14.53 -14.28 6.09
C CYS A 225 14.85 -13.40 7.32
N PRO A 226 15.03 -12.08 7.16
CA PRO A 226 15.58 -11.22 8.21
C PRO A 226 14.74 -11.28 9.48
N GLU A 227 15.39 -11.24 10.65
CA GLU A 227 14.67 -11.01 11.91
C GLU A 227 14.23 -9.55 11.98
N HIS A 228 12.95 -9.33 12.24
CA HIS A 228 12.41 -7.97 12.30
C HIS A 228 12.81 -7.29 13.60
N GLU A 229 13.24 -6.03 13.50
CA GLU A 229 13.58 -5.23 14.67
C GLU A 229 12.36 -5.05 15.56
N LYS A 230 12.48 -5.49 16.81
CA LYS A 230 11.43 -5.37 17.84
C LYS A 230 11.66 -4.21 18.80
N LYS A 231 12.81 -3.53 18.71
CA LYS A 231 13.20 -2.45 19.62
C LYS A 231 13.42 -1.17 18.86
N ALA A 232 12.80 -0.09 19.31
CA ALA A 232 13.01 1.24 18.74
C ALA A 232 14.43 1.70 19.09
N ALA A 233 15.23 2.01 18.07
CA ALA A 233 16.58 2.55 18.27
C ALA A 233 16.56 4.02 18.72
N LEU A 234 15.48 4.74 18.42
CA LEU A 234 15.32 6.17 18.68
C LEU A 234 14.51 6.43 19.95
N LYS A 235 14.97 7.36 20.78
CA LYS A 235 14.13 7.95 21.83
C LYS A 235 13.15 8.91 21.17
N TRP A 236 11.87 8.55 21.19
CA TRP A 236 10.82 9.38 20.62
C TRP A 236 10.72 10.74 21.33
N GLN A 237 10.67 11.81 20.55
CA GLN A 237 10.45 13.17 21.07
C GLN A 237 9.01 13.57 20.82
N GLN A 238 8.27 13.78 21.91
CA GLN A 238 6.86 14.18 21.85
C GLN A 238 6.73 15.60 21.29
N ALA A 239 5.91 15.76 20.26
CA ALA A 239 5.51 17.06 19.71
C ALA A 239 4.64 17.84 20.71
N PRO A 240 4.70 19.19 20.70
CA PRO A 240 3.83 20.01 21.51
C PRO A 240 2.38 19.83 21.09
N ILE A 241 1.47 19.78 22.06
CA ILE A 241 0.03 19.68 21.80
C ILE A 241 -0.46 21.01 21.22
N PRO A 242 -1.02 21.03 20.00
CA PRO A 242 -1.54 22.26 19.40
C PRO A 242 -2.68 22.85 20.23
N ASP A 243 -2.72 24.19 20.34
CA ASP A 243 -3.77 24.90 21.08
C ASP A 243 -5.17 24.54 20.59
N ILE A 244 -5.36 24.35 19.28
CA ILE A 244 -6.65 23.97 18.69
C ILE A 244 -7.24 22.64 19.20
N LEU A 245 -6.43 21.79 19.85
CA LEU A 245 -6.91 20.55 20.49
C LEU A 245 -7.37 20.74 21.94
N THR A 246 -7.06 21.88 22.55
CA THR A 246 -7.31 22.17 23.97
C THR A 246 -8.13 23.43 24.19
N GLN A 247 -8.03 24.40 23.29
CA GLN A 247 -8.72 25.67 23.29
C GLN A 247 -9.78 25.64 22.18
N PHE A 248 -11.03 25.55 22.59
CA PHE A 248 -12.17 25.54 21.70
C PHE A 248 -12.84 26.90 21.74
N GLU A 249 -12.73 27.67 20.66
CA GLU A 249 -13.59 28.84 20.49
C GLU A 249 -15.04 28.34 20.42
N VAL A 250 -15.92 28.96 21.23
CA VAL A 250 -17.37 28.72 21.17
C VAL A 250 -17.93 29.70 20.15
N PRO A 251 -18.31 29.27 18.93
CA PRO A 251 -18.89 30.19 17.98
C PRO A 251 -20.27 30.62 18.50
N GLN A 252 -20.46 31.91 18.72
CA GLN A 252 -21.79 32.50 18.83
C GLN A 252 -22.28 32.81 17.41
N ALA A 253 -22.99 31.89 16.77
CA ALA A 253 -23.65 32.15 15.49
C ALA A 253 -25.13 31.80 15.56
N GLU A 254 -25.96 32.75 15.13
CA GLU A 254 -27.42 32.68 15.09
C GLU A 254 -27.90 31.63 14.07
N ASP A 255 -28.75 30.71 14.54
CA ASP A 255 -29.37 29.58 13.82
C ASP A 255 -30.07 29.92 12.48
N ALA A 256 -30.30 31.21 12.17
CA ALA A 256 -31.20 31.65 11.12
C ALA A 256 -30.77 31.24 9.68
N ASN A 257 -29.47 31.08 9.41
CA ASN A 257 -28.97 30.84 8.04
C ASN A 257 -28.35 29.44 7.80
N TYR A 258 -28.12 28.62 8.83
CA TYR A 258 -27.42 27.33 8.70
C TYR A 258 -28.05 26.41 7.65
N LYS A 259 -29.37 26.27 7.65
CA LYS A 259 -30.06 25.34 6.72
C LYS A 259 -29.87 25.74 5.26
N SER A 260 -29.88 27.05 4.98
CA SER A 260 -29.70 27.59 3.64
C SER A 260 -28.27 27.37 3.17
N GLU A 261 -27.31 27.74 4.00
CA GLU A 261 -25.88 27.58 3.74
C GLU A 261 -25.48 26.10 3.57
N LEU A 262 -25.93 25.23 4.47
CA LEU A 262 -25.71 23.79 4.36
C LEU A 262 -26.25 23.23 3.04
N LYS A 263 -27.42 23.68 2.60
CA LYS A 263 -28.01 23.25 1.32
C LYS A 263 -27.17 23.72 0.13
N LYS A 264 -26.65 24.96 0.15
CA LYS A 264 -25.74 25.52 -0.86
C LYS A 264 -24.45 24.69 -0.92
N LEU A 265 -23.73 24.59 0.20
CA LEU A 265 -22.43 23.94 0.27
C LEU A 265 -22.49 22.44 -0.03
N THR A 266 -23.50 21.73 0.46
CA THR A 266 -23.66 20.29 0.16
C THR A 266 -23.81 20.05 -1.34
N LYS A 267 -24.54 20.93 -2.05
CA LYS A 267 -24.66 20.84 -3.50
C LYS A 267 -23.32 21.13 -4.18
N GLN A 268 -22.65 22.22 -3.79
CA GLN A 268 -21.35 22.60 -4.35
C GLN A 268 -20.30 21.50 -4.17
N VAL A 269 -20.21 20.88 -2.99
CA VAL A 269 -19.28 19.78 -2.72
C VAL A 269 -19.58 18.57 -3.60
N ALA A 270 -20.85 18.18 -3.72
CA ALA A 270 -21.24 17.07 -4.60
C ALA A 270 -20.91 17.33 -6.06
N ASP A 271 -21.19 18.54 -6.55
CA ASP A 271 -20.87 18.94 -7.94
C ASP A 271 -19.35 19.02 -8.16
N ALA A 272 -18.59 19.53 -7.19
CA ALA A 272 -17.14 19.64 -7.27
C ALA A 272 -16.46 18.27 -7.33
N MET A 273 -16.82 17.32 -6.45
CA MET A 273 -16.22 15.98 -6.46
C MET A 273 -16.61 15.20 -7.72
N ARG A 274 -17.85 15.34 -8.20
CA ARG A 274 -18.33 14.65 -9.42
C ARG A 274 -17.62 15.12 -10.70
N CYS A 275 -17.25 16.39 -10.74
CA CYS A 275 -16.63 17.01 -11.92
C CYS A 275 -15.10 17.08 -11.82
N ASP A 276 -14.49 16.53 -10.77
CA ASP A 276 -13.03 16.48 -10.65
C ASP A 276 -12.48 15.28 -11.42
N ASP A 277 -11.49 15.50 -12.29
CA ASP A 277 -10.85 14.42 -13.05
C ASP A 277 -9.95 13.53 -12.18
N ARG A 278 -9.64 14.00 -10.96
CA ARG A 278 -8.84 13.32 -9.93
C ARG A 278 -9.75 12.50 -9.03
N LYS A 279 -9.20 11.43 -8.46
CA LYS A 279 -9.86 10.67 -7.39
C LYS A 279 -9.92 11.52 -6.11
N VAL A 280 -10.95 11.36 -5.31
CA VAL A 280 -11.13 12.07 -4.02
C VAL A 280 -11.16 11.06 -2.89
N VAL A 281 -10.22 11.18 -1.96
CA VAL A 281 -10.18 10.36 -0.73
C VAL A 281 -10.38 11.27 0.47
N ILE A 282 -11.38 10.98 1.29
CA ILE A 282 -11.70 11.73 2.51
C ILE A 282 -11.46 10.85 3.72
N ALA A 283 -10.55 11.26 4.60
CA ALA A 283 -10.11 10.54 5.78
C ALA A 283 -10.63 11.24 7.05
N PHE A 284 -11.49 10.57 7.84
CA PHE A 284 -11.99 11.11 9.11
C PHE A 284 -11.33 10.43 10.32
N GLU A 285 -10.70 11.25 11.15
CA GLU A 285 -10.27 10.92 12.50
C GLU A 285 -10.85 11.91 13.52
N GLY A 286 -10.61 11.64 14.80
CA GLY A 286 -11.04 12.50 15.90
C GLY A 286 -11.62 11.71 17.05
N MET A 287 -11.79 12.38 18.19
CA MET A 287 -12.24 11.77 19.43
C MET A 287 -13.61 11.09 19.30
N ASP A 288 -13.87 10.12 20.18
CA ASP A 288 -15.18 9.49 20.24
C ASP A 288 -16.27 10.52 20.55
N ALA A 289 -17.42 10.35 19.90
CA ALA A 289 -18.51 11.32 19.85
C ALA A 289 -18.25 12.72 19.25
N ALA A 290 -17.10 12.96 18.62
CA ALA A 290 -16.83 14.22 17.90
C ALA A 290 -17.80 14.50 16.73
N GLY A 291 -18.34 13.45 16.10
CA GLY A 291 -19.44 13.59 15.13
C GLY A 291 -19.11 13.24 13.68
N LYS A 292 -18.09 12.41 13.44
CA LYS A 292 -17.65 11.89 12.13
C LYS A 292 -18.80 11.48 11.22
N GLY A 293 -19.61 10.50 11.64
CA GLY A 293 -20.77 10.04 10.86
C GLY A 293 -21.84 11.11 10.59
N GLY A 294 -21.90 12.19 11.36
CA GLY A 294 -22.76 13.34 11.09
C GLY A 294 -22.24 14.20 9.93
N ALA A 295 -20.92 14.40 9.86
CA ALA A 295 -20.26 15.13 8.78
C ALA A 295 -20.30 14.32 7.46
N ILE A 296 -19.98 13.02 7.50
CA ILE A 296 -20.05 12.11 6.34
C ILE A 296 -21.46 12.15 5.73
N LYS A 297 -22.51 12.06 6.57
CA LYS A 297 -23.91 12.17 6.12
C LYS A 297 -24.27 13.49 5.44
N ARG A 298 -23.49 14.55 5.61
CA ARG A 298 -23.69 15.82 4.90
C ARG A 298 -22.95 15.83 3.57
N ILE A 299 -21.73 15.31 3.53
CA ILE A 299 -20.93 15.18 2.30
C ILE A 299 -21.71 14.39 1.24
N VAL A 300 -22.21 13.21 1.61
CA VAL A 300 -22.85 12.29 0.64
C VAL A 300 -24.32 12.61 0.34
N LYS A 301 -24.91 13.62 0.99
CA LYS A 301 -26.37 13.89 0.93
C LYS A 301 -26.88 14.23 -0.47
N LYS A 302 -26.01 14.71 -1.36
CA LYS A 302 -26.32 15.09 -2.75
C LYS A 302 -25.56 14.27 -3.79
N LEU A 303 -24.89 13.22 -3.35
CA LEU A 303 -24.29 12.21 -4.22
C LEU A 303 -25.27 11.05 -4.39
N ASP A 304 -25.25 10.43 -5.56
CA ASP A 304 -25.84 9.11 -5.77
C ASP A 304 -24.97 8.06 -5.06
N PRO A 305 -25.54 7.05 -4.38
CA PRO A 305 -24.77 6.00 -3.71
C PRO A 305 -23.80 5.22 -4.61
N ARG A 306 -23.93 5.29 -5.94
CA ARG A 306 -22.98 4.68 -6.89
C ARG A 306 -21.73 5.53 -7.14
N GLU A 307 -21.73 6.78 -6.66
CA GLU A 307 -20.63 7.73 -6.87
C GLU A 307 -19.56 7.64 -5.77
N TYR A 308 -19.83 6.94 -4.66
CA TYR A 308 -18.93 6.91 -3.52
C TYR A 308 -18.96 5.58 -2.77
N GLU A 309 -17.85 5.28 -2.12
CA GLU A 309 -17.76 4.19 -1.14
C GLU A 309 -17.42 4.73 0.26
N ILE A 310 -18.04 4.15 1.29
CA ILE A 310 -17.76 4.49 2.69
C ILE A 310 -17.18 3.27 3.39
N HIS A 311 -15.94 3.37 3.84
CA HIS A 311 -15.27 2.34 4.62
C HIS A 311 -15.21 2.74 6.09
N THR A 312 -15.95 2.02 6.92
CA THR A 312 -15.86 2.12 8.39
C THR A 312 -14.77 1.18 8.89
N ILE A 313 -13.63 1.73 9.33
CA ILE A 313 -12.48 0.92 9.73
C ILE A 313 -12.61 0.52 11.20
N ALA A 314 -12.64 -0.79 11.43
CA ALA A 314 -12.68 -1.41 12.74
C ALA A 314 -11.39 -2.21 13.02
N ALA A 315 -11.40 -3.00 14.10
CA ALA A 315 -10.37 -3.98 14.39
C ALA A 315 -10.10 -4.87 13.14
N PRO A 316 -8.83 -5.22 12.87
CA PRO A 316 -8.49 -6.07 11.75
C PRO A 316 -9.05 -7.47 11.88
N GLU A 317 -9.62 -7.96 10.79
CA GLU A 317 -10.00 -9.36 10.63
C GLU A 317 -8.73 -10.23 10.53
N LYS A 318 -8.85 -11.52 10.86
CA LYS A 318 -7.71 -12.46 10.85
C LYS A 318 -6.95 -12.47 9.51
N TYR A 319 -7.64 -12.33 8.38
CA TYR A 319 -6.99 -12.32 7.06
C TYR A 319 -6.27 -11.00 6.76
N GLU A 320 -6.67 -9.89 7.40
CA GLU A 320 -5.99 -8.59 7.30
C GLU A 320 -4.75 -8.57 8.21
N LEU A 321 -4.82 -9.16 9.41
CA LEU A 321 -3.67 -9.30 10.32
C LEU A 321 -2.51 -10.08 9.69
N ARG A 322 -2.83 -11.08 8.86
CA ARG A 322 -1.83 -11.89 8.17
C ARG A 322 -1.13 -11.16 7.01
N ARG A 323 -1.29 -9.84 6.87
CA ARG A 323 -0.75 -9.03 5.78
C ARG A 323 -0.16 -7.73 6.31
N PRO A 324 0.66 -7.02 5.51
CA PRO A 324 1.15 -5.71 5.88
C PRO A 324 0.05 -4.76 6.32
N TYR A 325 0.33 -3.93 7.33
CA TYR A 325 -0.69 -3.06 7.93
C TYR A 325 -1.49 -2.25 6.90
N LEU A 326 -0.77 -1.61 5.96
CA LEU A 326 -1.39 -0.73 4.99
C LEU A 326 -2.21 -1.47 3.91
N TRP A 327 -2.03 -2.79 3.76
CA TRP A 327 -2.72 -3.61 2.76
C TRP A 327 -4.24 -3.47 2.84
N ARG A 328 -4.79 -3.42 4.06
CA ARG A 328 -6.24 -3.31 4.26
C ARG A 328 -6.82 -1.98 3.81
N PHE A 329 -6.01 -0.97 3.59
CA PHE A 329 -6.44 0.33 3.04
C PHE A 329 -6.17 0.38 1.53
N TRP A 330 -5.02 -0.12 1.08
CA TRP A 330 -4.72 -0.28 -0.35
C TRP A 330 -5.80 -1.06 -1.11
N SER A 331 -6.33 -2.12 -0.49
CA SER A 331 -7.35 -2.98 -1.09
C SER A 331 -8.68 -2.27 -1.31
N LYS A 332 -8.91 -1.15 -0.62
CA LYS A 332 -10.13 -0.35 -0.63
C LYS A 332 -10.07 0.85 -1.59
N LEU A 333 -8.94 1.05 -2.29
CA LEU A 333 -8.74 2.19 -3.19
C LEU A 333 -8.79 1.83 -4.68
N GLN A 334 -9.24 0.61 -5.01
CA GLN A 334 -9.04 -0.01 -6.33
C GLN A 334 -9.90 0.56 -7.45
N SER A 335 -11.13 1.01 -7.18
CA SER A 335 -12.12 1.31 -8.24
C SER A 335 -12.81 2.67 -8.15
N ASP A 336 -12.89 3.28 -6.97
CA ASP A 336 -13.90 4.32 -6.74
C ASP A 336 -13.31 5.73 -6.87
N ASP A 337 -14.05 6.60 -7.56
CA ASP A 337 -13.65 7.99 -7.76
C ASP A 337 -13.76 8.81 -6.46
N ILE A 338 -14.70 8.45 -5.57
CA ILE A 338 -14.86 9.08 -4.25
C ILE A 338 -14.83 8.00 -3.17
N THR A 339 -13.80 7.99 -2.34
CA THR A 339 -13.67 7.07 -1.20
C THR A 339 -13.67 7.84 0.12
N ILE A 340 -14.51 7.41 1.07
CA ILE A 340 -14.60 8.03 2.40
C ILE A 340 -14.24 7.00 3.47
N PHE A 341 -13.27 7.31 4.31
CA PHE A 341 -12.87 6.50 5.45
C PHE A 341 -13.39 7.10 6.76
N ASP A 342 -14.19 6.34 7.52
CA ASP A 342 -14.52 6.63 8.93
C ASP A 342 -13.57 5.82 9.81
N ARG A 343 -12.56 6.49 10.39
CA ARG A 343 -11.28 5.92 10.85
C ARG A 343 -10.44 5.37 9.69
N THR A 344 -9.13 5.33 9.86
CA THR A 344 -8.17 5.21 8.75
C THR A 344 -6.90 4.45 9.15
N TRP A 345 -5.87 4.48 8.29
CA TRP A 345 -4.50 4.03 8.58
C TRP A 345 -3.83 4.80 9.74
N TYR A 346 -4.37 5.95 10.14
CA TYR A 346 -3.89 6.66 11.32
C TYR A 346 -4.16 5.91 12.63
N GLY A 347 -4.98 4.85 12.61
CA GLY A 347 -5.18 3.96 13.76
C GLY A 347 -3.87 3.44 14.37
N ARG A 348 -2.85 3.15 13.53
CA ARG A 348 -1.51 2.68 13.94
C ARG A 348 -0.80 3.64 14.90
N VAL A 349 -0.94 4.94 14.66
CA VAL A 349 -0.28 6.01 15.43
C VAL A 349 -1.21 6.66 16.45
N LEU A 350 -2.47 6.22 16.51
CA LEU A 350 -3.51 6.64 17.45
C LEU A 350 -3.87 5.48 18.40
N VAL A 351 -4.99 4.80 18.15
CA VAL A 351 -5.52 3.76 19.05
C VAL A 351 -4.54 2.62 19.28
N GLU A 352 -3.83 2.16 18.24
CA GLU A 352 -2.89 1.04 18.42
C GLU A 352 -1.66 1.43 19.23
N ARG A 353 -1.22 2.69 19.14
CA ARG A 353 -0.16 3.25 19.98
C ARG A 353 -0.61 3.39 21.43
N VAL A 354 -1.81 3.95 21.66
CA VAL A 354 -2.34 4.25 23.01
C VAL A 354 -2.77 2.96 23.75
N GLU A 355 -3.26 1.96 23.03
CA GLU A 355 -3.65 0.66 23.61
C GLU A 355 -2.50 -0.36 23.61
N GLY A 356 -1.38 -0.09 22.94
CA GLY A 356 -0.25 -1.01 22.85
C GLY A 356 -0.49 -2.21 21.91
N PHE A 357 -1.37 -2.06 20.92
CA PHE A 357 -1.56 -3.06 19.86
C PHE A 357 -0.46 -3.02 18.79
N ALA A 358 0.26 -1.91 18.70
CA ALA A 358 1.47 -1.77 17.91
C ALA A 358 2.68 -1.56 18.82
N THR A 359 3.77 -2.25 18.52
CA THR A 359 5.07 -2.03 19.15
C THR A 359 5.61 -0.63 18.84
N GLU A 360 6.56 -0.16 19.64
CA GLU A 360 7.20 1.15 19.42
C GLU A 360 7.82 1.29 18.04
N VAL A 361 8.48 0.24 17.54
CA VAL A 361 9.07 0.24 16.19
C VAL A 361 7.99 0.43 15.12
N GLU A 362 6.87 -0.28 15.25
CA GLU A 362 5.80 -0.27 14.25
C GLU A 362 5.13 1.09 14.15
N TRP A 363 4.73 1.71 15.26
CA TRP A 363 4.05 3.00 15.18
C TRP A 363 5.02 4.15 14.88
N GLN A 364 6.28 4.09 15.32
CA GLN A 364 7.27 5.14 15.01
C GLN A 364 7.63 5.17 13.53
N ARG A 365 7.82 4.01 12.88
CA ARG A 365 8.09 3.97 11.44
C ARG A 365 6.85 4.30 10.59
N ALA A 366 5.64 4.03 11.13
CA ALA A 366 4.39 4.20 10.40
C ALA A 366 4.18 5.62 9.90
N TYR A 367 4.69 6.66 10.57
CA TYR A 367 4.61 8.04 10.06
C TYR A 367 5.24 8.20 8.68
N ALA A 368 6.43 7.61 8.47
CA ALA A 368 7.12 7.66 7.18
C ALA A 368 6.41 6.81 6.12
N GLU A 369 5.91 5.64 6.51
CA GLU A 369 5.13 4.73 5.64
C GLU A 369 3.82 5.40 5.17
N ILE A 370 3.10 6.06 6.10
CA ILE A 370 1.88 6.84 5.82
C ILE A 370 2.21 7.98 4.86
N ASN A 371 3.26 8.76 5.12
CA ASN A 371 3.63 9.87 4.23
C ASN A 371 3.96 9.40 2.81
N ARG A 372 4.69 8.28 2.67
CA ARG A 372 4.96 7.68 1.35
C ARG A 372 3.68 7.21 0.67
N PHE A 373 2.80 6.54 1.41
CA PHE A 373 1.51 6.11 0.89
C PHE A 373 0.66 7.28 0.39
N GLU A 374 0.51 8.34 1.18
CA GLU A 374 -0.25 9.54 0.82
C GLU A 374 0.41 10.30 -0.34
N LYS A 375 1.74 10.34 -0.39
CA LYS A 375 2.49 10.94 -1.49
C LYS A 375 2.25 10.19 -2.80
N ASN A 376 2.28 8.86 -2.77
CA ASN A 376 1.97 8.01 -3.91
C ASN A 376 0.57 8.30 -4.45
N LEU A 377 -0.44 8.41 -3.57
CA LEU A 377 -1.80 8.78 -3.98
C LEU A 377 -1.85 10.17 -4.63
N SER A 378 -1.22 11.17 -4.01
CA SER A 378 -1.20 12.55 -4.52
C SER A 378 -0.53 12.65 -5.89
N ASN A 379 0.62 11.97 -6.06
CA ASN A 379 1.33 11.91 -7.34
C ASN A 379 0.49 11.19 -8.42
N SER A 380 -0.40 10.29 -8.03
CA SER A 380 -1.31 9.54 -8.91
C SER A 380 -2.72 10.17 -9.01
N GLN A 381 -2.79 11.50 -9.10
CA GLN A 381 -4.04 12.26 -9.31
C GLN A 381 -5.13 11.91 -8.29
N THR A 382 -4.76 11.80 -7.01
CA THR A 382 -5.73 11.68 -5.91
C THR A 382 -5.67 12.91 -5.00
N VAL A 383 -6.81 13.52 -4.75
CA VAL A 383 -7.00 14.56 -3.74
C VAL A 383 -7.30 13.89 -2.40
N LEU A 384 -6.31 13.89 -1.50
CA LEU A 384 -6.48 13.39 -0.14
C LEU A 384 -6.86 14.53 0.81
N ILE A 385 -7.97 14.37 1.52
CA ILE A 385 -8.52 15.36 2.46
C ILE A 385 -8.62 14.72 3.83
N LYS A 386 -7.84 15.19 4.81
CA LYS A 386 -7.76 14.59 6.15
C LYS A 386 -8.41 15.49 7.18
N PHE A 387 -9.34 14.95 7.95
CA PHE A 387 -10.08 15.66 8.98
C PHE A 387 -9.81 15.10 10.36
N TRP A 388 -9.41 15.96 11.29
CA TRP A 388 -9.49 15.67 12.71
C TRP A 388 -10.65 16.44 13.32
N LEU A 389 -11.66 15.73 13.80
CA LEU A 389 -12.77 16.32 14.52
C LEU A 389 -12.41 16.44 16.01
N ALA A 390 -12.06 17.66 16.42
CA ALA A 390 -11.73 18.00 17.80
C ALA A 390 -13.02 18.32 18.57
N ILE A 391 -13.11 17.84 19.81
CA ILE A 391 -14.22 18.10 20.72
C ILE A 391 -13.62 18.35 22.09
N ASP A 392 -14.23 19.23 22.88
CA ASP A 392 -13.79 19.40 24.25
C ASP A 392 -14.17 18.18 25.13
N LYS A 393 -13.43 18.00 26.22
CA LYS A 393 -13.60 16.86 27.11
C LYS A 393 -14.98 16.89 27.79
N ASP A 394 -15.57 18.03 28.10
CA ASP A 394 -16.85 18.13 28.80
C ASP A 394 -18.05 17.87 27.87
N GLU A 395 -18.03 18.42 26.66
CA GLU A 395 -18.98 18.21 25.58
C GLU A 395 -18.96 16.75 25.11
N GLN A 396 -17.80 16.07 25.12
CA GLN A 396 -17.76 14.62 24.92
C GLN A 396 -18.59 13.88 25.99
N ALA A 397 -18.39 14.18 27.27
CA ALA A 397 -19.16 13.55 28.35
C ALA A 397 -20.65 13.88 28.28
N ALA A 398 -21.00 15.12 27.93
CA ALA A 398 -22.39 15.51 27.69
C ALA A 398 -23.01 14.69 26.55
N ARG A 399 -22.27 14.46 25.46
CA ARG A 399 -22.73 13.61 24.33
C ARG A 399 -22.85 12.14 24.71
N PHE A 400 -21.97 11.61 25.56
CA PHE A 400 -22.06 10.23 26.04
C PHE A 400 -23.36 10.04 26.83
N LYS A 401 -23.60 10.89 27.84
CA LYS A 401 -24.84 10.89 28.64
C LYS A 401 -26.09 11.05 27.77
N ALA A 402 -26.05 11.95 26.78
CA ALA A 402 -27.17 12.15 25.86
C ALA A 402 -27.43 10.94 24.94
N ARG A 403 -26.40 10.15 24.61
CA ARG A 403 -26.55 8.91 23.82
C ARG A 403 -27.15 7.79 24.66
N GLU A 404 -26.74 7.65 25.92
CA GLU A 404 -27.30 6.67 26.87
C GLU A 404 -28.81 6.88 27.09
N SER A 405 -29.22 8.14 27.19
CA SER A 405 -30.62 8.53 27.39
C SER A 405 -31.47 8.46 26.12
N THR A 406 -30.88 8.46 24.92
CA THR A 406 -31.61 8.41 23.65
C THR A 406 -31.77 6.96 23.15
N PRO A 407 -33.00 6.38 23.08
CA PRO A 407 -33.20 4.96 22.78
C PRO A 407 -32.49 4.45 21.51
N HIS A 408 -32.57 5.19 20.41
CA HIS A 408 -31.97 4.82 19.13
C HIS A 408 -30.49 5.22 18.99
N LYS A 409 -29.84 5.68 20.07
CA LYS A 409 -28.39 5.98 20.10
C LYS A 409 -27.66 5.24 21.22
N ARG A 410 -28.40 4.58 22.12
CA ARG A 410 -27.83 3.85 23.26
C ARG A 410 -26.78 2.83 22.84
N PHE A 411 -26.99 2.14 21.71
CA PHE A 411 -26.04 1.18 21.15
C PHE A 411 -24.70 1.79 20.69
N LYS A 412 -24.55 3.13 20.71
CA LYS A 412 -23.34 3.85 20.29
C LYS A 412 -22.43 4.24 21.46
N ILE A 413 -22.73 3.79 22.68
CA ILE A 413 -21.90 3.97 23.86
C ILE A 413 -21.77 2.61 24.55
N THR A 414 -20.55 2.28 24.90
CA THR A 414 -20.11 1.07 25.59
C THR A 414 -19.20 1.47 26.75
N GLU A 415 -18.90 0.52 27.64
CA GLU A 415 -17.91 0.73 28.72
C GLU A 415 -16.52 1.07 28.17
N GLU A 416 -16.20 0.57 26.97
CA GLU A 416 -14.94 0.87 26.29
C GLU A 416 -14.82 2.36 25.91
N ASP A 417 -15.90 3.02 25.55
CA ASP A 417 -15.89 4.46 25.24
C ASP A 417 -15.50 5.30 26.47
N TRP A 418 -15.97 4.91 27.66
CA TRP A 418 -15.59 5.56 28.92
C TRP A 418 -14.14 5.27 29.30
N ARG A 419 -13.65 4.04 29.09
CA ARG A 419 -12.24 3.69 29.29
C ARG A 419 -11.31 4.49 28.35
N ASN A 420 -11.67 4.63 27.09
CA ASN A 420 -10.87 5.40 26.11
C ASN A 420 -10.79 6.88 26.51
N ARG A 421 -11.86 7.41 27.11
CA ARG A 421 -11.88 8.77 27.66
C ARG A 421 -10.90 8.97 28.82
N ASP A 422 -10.65 7.96 29.65
CA ASP A 422 -9.66 8.06 30.73
C ASP A 422 -8.23 8.26 30.18
N LYS A 423 -7.98 7.82 28.95
CA LYS A 423 -6.72 8.03 28.21
C LYS A 423 -6.69 9.30 27.35
N TRP A 424 -7.55 10.28 27.64
CA TRP A 424 -7.68 11.53 26.87
C TRP A 424 -6.33 12.19 26.54
N ASP A 425 -5.48 12.34 27.55
CA ASP A 425 -4.19 13.05 27.40
C ASP A 425 -3.21 12.27 26.52
N ASP A 426 -3.28 10.94 26.51
CA ASP A 426 -2.46 10.10 25.64
C ASP A 426 -2.92 10.19 24.18
N TYR A 427 -4.24 10.29 23.95
CA TYR A 427 -4.76 10.58 22.62
C TYR A 427 -4.39 11.98 22.13
N LEU A 428 -4.36 13.00 23.00
CA LEU A 428 -3.90 14.34 22.63
C LEU A 428 -2.43 14.33 22.20
N LYS A 429 -1.57 13.63 22.94
CA LYS A 429 -0.15 13.44 22.60
C LYS A 429 0.02 12.69 21.27
N ALA A 430 -0.71 11.59 21.09
CA ALA A 430 -0.67 10.81 19.86
C ALA A 430 -1.14 11.63 18.63
N ALA A 431 -2.21 12.41 18.79
CA ALA A 431 -2.71 13.30 17.74
C ALA A 431 -1.71 14.44 17.43
N ALA A 432 -1.08 15.03 18.44
CA ALA A 432 -0.05 16.05 18.27
C ALA A 432 1.12 15.54 17.43
N ASP A 433 1.64 14.35 17.74
CA ASP A 433 2.69 13.70 16.95
C ASP A 433 2.22 13.38 15.54
N MET A 434 1.00 12.87 15.40
CA MET A 434 0.40 12.61 14.09
C MET A 434 0.40 13.87 13.21
N PHE A 435 -0.05 15.02 13.73
CA PHE A 435 -0.01 16.27 12.97
C PHE A 435 1.43 16.69 12.65
N ALA A 436 2.32 16.69 13.64
CA ALA A 436 3.70 17.11 13.47
C ALA A 436 4.45 16.30 12.41
N HIS A 437 4.13 15.02 12.26
CA HIS A 437 4.82 14.12 11.33
C HIS A 437 4.09 13.88 10.01
N THR A 438 2.80 14.19 9.89
CA THR A 438 2.01 13.85 8.69
C THR A 438 1.19 15.00 8.11
N ASP A 439 1.25 16.19 8.69
CA ASP A 439 0.72 17.40 8.05
C ASP A 439 1.67 17.85 6.94
N THR A 440 1.35 17.50 5.70
CA THR A 440 2.21 17.73 4.54
C THR A 440 1.52 18.63 3.52
N GLY A 441 2.29 19.36 2.70
CA GLY A 441 1.72 20.28 1.71
C GLY A 441 0.84 19.60 0.65
N TYR A 442 1.00 18.30 0.42
CA TYR A 442 0.20 17.53 -0.55
C TYR A 442 -0.99 16.79 0.09
N ALA A 443 -0.97 16.60 1.41
CA ALA A 443 -2.05 16.01 2.19
C ALA A 443 -2.13 16.70 3.57
N PRO A 444 -2.74 17.89 3.64
CA PRO A 444 -2.82 18.65 4.88
C PRO A 444 -3.90 18.10 5.83
N TRP A 445 -3.76 18.39 7.12
CA TRP A 445 -4.76 18.13 8.15
C TRP A 445 -5.70 19.33 8.36
N TYR A 446 -7.00 19.06 8.35
CA TYR A 446 -8.03 20.01 8.76
C TYR A 446 -8.50 19.63 10.18
N ILE A 447 -8.08 20.42 11.16
CA ILE A 447 -8.51 20.28 12.55
C ILE A 447 -9.75 21.15 12.76
N ILE A 448 -10.89 20.51 13.03
CA ILE A 448 -12.20 21.18 13.08
C ILE A 448 -12.79 21.02 14.48
N SER A 449 -13.08 22.14 15.13
CA SER A 449 -13.82 22.16 16.40
C SER A 449 -15.25 21.69 16.17
N THR A 450 -15.71 20.72 16.96
CA THR A 450 -17.02 20.09 16.79
C THR A 450 -17.99 20.33 17.92
N ASN A 451 -17.65 21.23 18.85
CA ASN A 451 -18.53 21.62 19.95
C ASN A 451 -19.88 22.09 19.41
N ASP A 452 -19.86 23.00 18.44
CA ASP A 452 -21.00 23.24 17.57
C ASP A 452 -20.97 22.32 16.33
N LYS A 453 -21.88 21.34 16.32
CA LYS A 453 -22.04 20.39 15.20
C LYS A 453 -22.52 21.06 13.92
N GLN A 454 -23.26 22.17 14.00
CA GLN A 454 -23.76 22.86 12.83
C GLN A 454 -22.58 23.51 12.10
N GLN A 455 -21.85 24.37 12.80
CA GLN A 455 -20.65 25.04 12.29
C GLN A 455 -19.60 24.04 11.78
N ALA A 456 -19.28 22.99 12.55
CA ALA A 456 -18.31 21.98 12.13
C ALA A 456 -18.64 21.33 10.77
N ARG A 457 -19.93 21.11 10.47
CA ARG A 457 -20.34 20.54 9.17
C ARG A 457 -20.14 21.53 8.04
N ILE A 458 -20.34 22.82 8.28
CA ILE A 458 -20.08 23.88 7.30
C ILE A 458 -18.58 23.94 7.01
N GLU A 459 -17.75 23.92 8.05
CA GLU A 459 -16.28 23.92 7.92
C GLU A 459 -15.74 22.72 7.17
N VAL A 460 -16.25 21.50 7.45
CA VAL A 460 -15.89 20.30 6.68
C VAL A 460 -16.19 20.49 5.19
N LEU A 461 -17.38 20.99 4.85
CA LEU A 461 -17.76 21.19 3.45
C LEU A 461 -16.91 22.27 2.77
N ARG A 462 -16.62 23.37 3.46
CA ARG A 462 -15.72 24.43 2.97
C ARG A 462 -14.29 23.92 2.76
N ALA A 463 -13.78 23.12 3.70
CA ALA A 463 -12.45 22.52 3.59
C ALA A 463 -12.35 21.60 2.36
N ILE A 464 -13.40 20.81 2.07
CA ILE A 464 -13.47 20.00 0.85
C ILE A 464 -13.40 20.89 -0.39
N LEU A 465 -14.22 21.95 -0.48
CA LEU A 465 -14.20 22.88 -1.62
C LEU A 465 -12.83 23.55 -1.80
N LYS A 466 -12.20 23.97 -0.70
CA LYS A 466 -10.86 24.55 -0.69
C LYS A 466 -9.82 23.57 -1.26
N GLN A 467 -9.83 22.32 -0.81
CA GLN A 467 -8.85 21.31 -1.25
C GLN A 467 -9.08 20.89 -2.72
N LEU A 468 -10.34 20.89 -3.17
CA LEU A 468 -10.69 20.69 -4.58
C LEU A 468 -10.44 21.94 -5.44
N LYS A 469 -10.09 23.09 -4.83
CA LYS A 469 -9.94 24.40 -5.49
C LYS A 469 -11.22 24.84 -6.22
N ALA A 470 -12.37 24.55 -5.60
CA ALA A 470 -13.70 24.82 -6.14
C ALA A 470 -14.50 25.80 -5.28
N ASP A 471 -13.83 26.53 -4.38
CA ASP A 471 -14.47 27.58 -3.60
C ASP A 471 -14.82 28.75 -4.53
N ARG A 472 -16.11 29.14 -4.56
CA ARG A 472 -16.63 30.17 -5.48
C ARG A 472 -16.90 31.49 -4.76
N ASP A 473 -16.59 31.57 -3.47
CA ASP A 473 -16.85 32.76 -2.64
C ASP A 473 -15.57 33.63 -2.48
N THR A 474 -14.53 33.45 -3.31
CA THR A 474 -13.29 34.27 -3.34
C THR A 474 -13.16 35.19 -4.57
N ASP A 475 -14.19 35.33 -5.40
CA ASP A 475 -14.25 36.30 -6.51
C ASP A 475 -15.15 37.50 -6.19
#